data_AF-A0AAJ2NU09-F1
#
_entry.id   AF-A0AAJ2NU09-F1
#
_cell.length_a   1.000
_cell.length_b   1.000
_cell.length_c   1.000
_cell.angle_alpha   90.00
_cell.angle_beta   90.00
_cell.angle_gamma   90.00
#
_symmetry.space_group_name_H-M   'P 1'
#
loop_
_entity.id
_entity.type
_entity.pdbx_description
1 polymer ?
#
loop_
_entity_poly.entity_id
_entity_poly.type
_entity_poly.pdbx_seq_one_letter_code
_entity_poly.pdbx_strand_id
1 'polypeptide(L)' 'MEKTMKKLSDTLNKQVANFSVLYMKLHHYHWYVQGENFFTLHVKFEELYTEAALHLDTIAERLLAVGG' A
#
# COMPACT_ATOMS: atom_id res chain seq x y z
N MET A 1 -19.23 -5.19 -20.95
CA MET A 1 -17.88 -4.59 -20.97
C MET A 1 -17.78 -3.43 -19.98
N GLU A 2 -18.65 -2.43 -20.07
CA GLU A 2 -18.72 -1.28 -19.16
C GLU A 2 -18.88 -1.63 -17.67
N LYS A 3 -19.84 -2.51 -17.33
CA LYS A 3 -20.04 -2.98 -15.95
C LYS A 3 -18.81 -3.70 -15.36
N THR A 4 -18.05 -4.40 -16.20
CA THR A 4 -16.84 -5.11 -15.79
C THR A 4 -15.70 -4.13 -15.51
N MET A 5 -15.54 -3.12 -16.36
CA MET A 5 -14.54 -2.06 -16.16
C MET A 5 -14.86 -1.24 -14.91
N LYS A 6 -16.13 -0.87 -14.69
CA LYS A 6 -16.54 -0.19 -13.46
C LYS A 6 -16.19 -1.00 -12.20
N LYS A 7 -16.52 -2.30 -12.18
CA LYS A 7 -16.19 -3.17 -11.04
C LYS A 7 -14.68 -3.28 -10.80
N LEU A 8 -13.89 -3.30 -11.88
CA LEU A 8 -12.44 -3.30 -11.80
C LEU A 8 -11.92 -1.99 -11.19
N SER A 9 -12.35 -0.83 -11.70
CA SER A 9 -11.95 0.49 -11.16
C SER A 9 -12.37 0.64 -9.69
N ASP A 10 -13.58 0.23 -9.31
CA ASP A 10 -14.05 0.25 -7.92
C ASP A 10 -13.13 -0.61 -7.01
N THR A 11 -12.66 -1.76 -7.52
CA THR A 11 -11.76 -2.65 -6.79
C THR A 11 -10.36 -2.05 -6.67
N LEU A 12 -9.81 -1.50 -7.75
CA LEU A 12 -8.50 -0.85 -7.77
C LEU A 12 -8.48 0.37 -6.86
N ASN A 13 -9.50 1.21 -6.90
CA ASN A 13 -9.62 2.38 -6.02
C ASN A 13 -9.66 1.99 -4.54
N LYS A 14 -10.36 0.89 -4.20
CA LYS A 14 -10.32 0.33 -2.85
C LYS A 14 -8.92 -0.15 -2.46
N GLN A 15 -8.16 -0.73 -3.39
CA GLN A 15 -6.78 -1.15 -3.11
C GLN A 15 -5.84 0.05 -2.95
N VAL A 16 -5.98 1.12 -3.73
CA VAL A 16 -5.24 2.38 -3.50
C VAL A 16 -5.48 2.88 -2.07
N ALA A 17 -6.73 2.94 -1.61
CA ALA A 17 -7.04 3.36 -0.24
C ALA A 17 -6.43 2.42 0.81
N ASN A 18 -6.53 1.11 0.62
CA ASN A 18 -5.97 0.12 1.54
C ASN A 18 -4.45 0.21 1.65
N PHE A 19 -3.74 0.30 0.51
CA PHE A 19 -2.29 0.37 0.48
C PHE A 19 -1.77 1.70 1.03
N SER A 20 -2.47 2.82 0.81
CA SER A 20 -2.13 4.10 1.46
C SER A 20 -2.20 4.01 2.99
N VAL A 21 -3.25 3.36 3.53
CA VAL A 21 -3.37 3.16 4.98
C VAL A 21 -2.32 2.18 5.50
N LEU A 22 -2.04 1.09 4.75
CA LEU A 22 -1.01 0.12 5.11
C LEU A 22 0.38 0.76 5.15
N TYR A 23 0.74 1.53 4.11
CA TYR A 23 1.98 2.28 4.02
C TYR A 23 2.21 3.15 5.27
N MET A 24 1.18 3.91 5.67
CA MET A 24 1.26 4.76 6.86
C MET A 24 1.33 3.96 8.17
N LYS A 25 0.61 2.83 8.27
CA LYS A 25 0.69 1.95 9.43
C LYS A 25 2.08 1.33 9.58
N LEU A 26 2.72 0.95 8.48
CA LEU A 26 4.08 0.41 8.50
C LEU A 26 5.11 1.48 8.92
N HIS A 27 4.94 2.73 8.47
CA HIS A 27 5.71 3.87 9.00
C HIS A 27 5.50 4.04 10.50
N HIS A 28 4.25 3.99 10.96
CA HIS A 28 3.96 4.07 12.39
C HIS A 28 4.65 2.93 13.18
N TYR A 29 4.64 1.69 12.69
CA TYR A 29 5.37 0.61 13.35
C TYR A 29 6.89 0.82 13.31
N HIS A 30 7.43 1.30 12.19
CA HIS A 30 8.85 1.63 12.07
C HIS A 30 9.30 2.69 13.09
N TRP A 31 8.51 3.74 13.31
CA TRP A 31 8.85 4.81 14.27
C TRP A 31 8.64 4.42 15.73
N TYR A 32 7.61 3.63 16.02
CA TYR A 32 7.17 3.38 17.41
C TYR A 32 7.58 2.00 17.95
N VAL A 33 8.23 1.13 17.17
CA VAL A 33 8.73 -0.16 17.66
C VAL A 33 9.78 0.04 18.77
N GLN A 34 9.74 -0.82 19.78
CA GLN A 34 10.61 -0.80 20.97
C GLN A 34 10.92 -2.24 21.42
N GLY A 35 11.87 -2.40 22.34
CA GLY A 35 12.24 -3.68 22.96
C GLY A 35 13.47 -4.35 22.32
N GLU A 36 13.77 -5.57 22.76
CA GLU A 36 15.01 -6.30 22.40
C GLU A 36 15.15 -6.56 20.89
N ASN A 37 14.04 -6.60 20.17
CA ASN A 37 13.99 -6.82 18.72
C ASN A 37 13.98 -5.52 17.90
N PHE A 38 14.27 -4.36 18.51
CA PHE A 38 14.17 -3.04 17.87
C PHE A 38 14.84 -3.00 16.49
N PHE A 39 16.14 -3.31 16.41
CA PHE A 39 16.91 -3.17 15.17
C PHE A 39 16.39 -4.07 14.05
N THR A 40 16.01 -5.31 14.37
CA THR A 40 15.47 -6.26 13.39
C THR A 40 14.11 -5.79 12.87
N LEU A 41 13.19 -5.41 13.76
CA LEU A 41 11.84 -5.04 13.37
C LEU A 41 11.78 -3.65 12.72
N HIS A 42 12.58 -2.69 13.19
CA HIS A 42 12.66 -1.35 12.63
C HIS A 42 13.02 -1.39 11.14
N VAL A 43 14.10 -2.10 10.77
CA VAL A 43 14.51 -2.28 9.38
C VAL A 43 13.47 -3.08 8.60
N LYS A 44 12.84 -4.08 9.21
CA LYS A 44 11.81 -4.87 8.52
C LYS A 44 10.58 -4.04 8.16
N PHE A 45 10.15 -3.13 9.04
CA PHE A 45 9.03 -2.24 8.73
C PHE A 45 9.36 -1.24 7.62
N GLU A 46 10.63 -0.83 7.49
CA GLU A 46 11.11 -0.02 6.36
C GLU A 46 11.06 -0.76 5.03
N GLU A 47 11.58 -1.99 5.00
CA GLU A 47 11.47 -2.86 3.84
C GLU A 47 10.00 -2.99 3.39
N LEU A 48 9.10 -3.26 4.35
CA LEU A 48 7.68 -3.45 4.08
C LEU A 48 6.98 -2.18 3.61
N TYR A 49 7.24 -1.00 4.20
CA TYR A 49 6.60 0.23 3.71
C TYR A 49 7.11 0.59 2.31
N THR A 50 8.37 0.27 2.00
CA THR A 50 8.95 0.53 0.68
C THR A 50 8.28 -0.36 -0.36
N GLU A 51 8.09 -1.65 -0.06
CA GLU A 51 7.33 -2.58 -0.89
C GLU A 51 5.85 -2.13 -1.05
N ALA A 52 5.21 -1.72 0.04
CA ALA A 52 3.83 -1.21 0.00
C ALA A 52 3.70 0.04 -0.87
N ALA A 53 4.70 0.92 -0.89
CA ALA A 53 4.73 2.09 -1.78
C ALA A 53 4.80 1.70 -3.26
N LEU A 54 5.62 0.71 -3.62
CA LEU A 54 5.71 0.20 -5.00
C LEU A 54 4.38 -0.41 -5.47
N HIS A 55 3.69 -1.15 -4.59
CA HIS A 55 2.36 -1.67 -4.90
C HIS A 55 1.31 -0.56 -5.02
N LEU A 56 1.34 0.43 -4.12
CA LEU A 56 0.44 1.57 -4.18
C LEU A 56 0.54 2.28 -5.53
N ASP A 57 1.77 2.58 -5.97
CA ASP A 57 2.05 3.24 -7.25
C ASP A 57 1.52 2.40 -8.43
N THR A 58 1.91 1.12 -8.50
CA THR A 58 1.47 0.20 -9.56
C THR A 58 -0.06 0.12 -9.67
N ILE A 59 -0.75 0.03 -8.52
CA ILE A 59 -2.22 -0.08 -8.48
C ILE A 59 -2.87 1.25 -8.89
N ALA A 60 -2.33 2.39 -8.44
CA ALA A 60 -2.81 3.71 -8.80
C ALA A 60 -2.63 3.98 -10.30
N GLU A 61 -1.46 3.69 -10.87
CA GLU A 61 -1.23 3.81 -12.31
C GLU A 61 -2.15 2.89 -13.10
N ARG A 62 -2.41 1.67 -12.61
CA ARG A 62 -3.35 0.75 -13.26
C ARG A 62 -4.78 1.29 -13.23
N LEU A 63 -5.21 1.91 -12.14
CA LEU A 63 -6.53 2.55 -12.05
C LEU A 63 -6.67 3.66 -13.11
N LEU A 64 -5.67 4.53 -13.24
CA LEU A 64 -5.65 5.58 -14.25
C LEU A 64 -5.67 5.01 -15.68
N ALA A 65 -4.88 3.95 -15.93
CA ALA A 65 -4.81 3.31 -17.24
C ALA A 65 -6.12 2.66 -17.72
N VAL A 66 -7.02 2.30 -16.80
CA VAL A 66 -8.36 1.74 -17.15
C VAL A 66 -9.47 2.79 -17.18
N GLY A 67 -9.12 4.08 -17.13
CA GLY A 67 -10.07 5.20 -17.16
C GLY A 67 -10.74 5.48 -15.82
N GLY A 68 -10.01 5.26 -14.72
CA GLY A 68 -10.40 5.65 -13.36
C GLY A 68 -10.59 7.14 -13.17
#